data_AF-A0A535G1W0-F1
#
_entry.id   AF-A0A535G1W0-F1
#
_cell.length_a   1.000
_cell.length_b   1.000
_cell.length_c   1.000
_cell.angle_alpha   90.00
_cell.angle_beta   90.00
_cell.angle_gamma   90.00
#
_symmetry.space_group_name_H-M   'P 1'
#
loop_
_entity.id
_entity.type
_entity.pdbx_description
1 polymer ?
#
loop_
_entity_poly.entity_id
_entity_poly.type
_entity_poly.pdbx_seq_one_letter_code
_entity_poly.pdbx_strand_id
1 'polypeptide(L)' 'MQSTNLSQIKVALRDQAFIGSARVSCPIGNIVAIRRRKGQLVALIRGWGRWYPVDSVRIEYAGRALLS' A
#
# COMPACT_ATOMS: atom_id res chain seq x y z
N MET A 1 -6.64 7.31 -2.07
CA MET A 1 -5.52 8.29 -2.10
C MET A 1 -4.30 7.64 -2.74
N GLN A 2 -3.59 8.31 -3.66
CA GLN A 2 -2.29 7.83 -4.16
C GLN A 2 -1.17 8.31 -3.23
N SER A 3 -0.20 7.45 -2.91
CA SER A 3 0.94 7.82 -2.05
C SER A 3 2.24 7.17 -2.53
N THR A 4 3.33 7.91 -2.35
CA THR A 4 4.73 7.44 -2.50
C THR A 4 5.49 7.54 -1.16
N ASN A 5 4.83 8.03 -0.11
CA ASN A 5 5.44 8.23 1.20
C ASN A 5 5.48 6.90 1.96
N LEU A 6 6.70 6.38 2.16
CA LEU A 6 6.92 5.08 2.77
C LEU A 6 6.31 4.95 4.18
N SER A 7 6.38 6.01 4.99
CA SER A 7 5.85 5.97 6.37
C SER A 7 4.33 5.82 6.36
N GLN A 8 3.65 6.62 5.54
CA GLN A 8 2.19 6.58 5.40
C GLN A 8 1.70 5.22 4.89
N ILE A 9 2.40 4.64 3.92
CA ILE A 9 2.06 3.33 3.37
C ILE A 9 2.25 2.23 4.42
N LYS A 10 3.30 2.29 5.25
CA LYS A 10 3.51 1.32 6.33
C LYS A 10 2.41 1.39 7.39
N VAL A 11 1.94 2.58 7.75
CA VAL A 11 0.79 2.74 8.65
C VAL A 11 -0.45 2.11 8.03
N ALA A 12 -0.76 2.41 6.77
CA ALA A 12 -1.92 1.82 6.08
C ALA A 12 -1.82 0.29 5.93
N LEU A 13 -0.64 -0.26 5.70
CA LEU A 13 -0.42 -1.71 5.67
C LEU A 13 -0.63 -2.36 7.04
N ARG A 14 -0.24 -1.68 8.11
CA ARG A 14 -0.53 -2.12 9.48
C ARG A 14 -2.04 -2.13 9.73
N ASP A 15 -2.73 -1.05 9.39
CA ASP A 15 -4.18 -0.96 9.52
C ASP A 15 -4.89 -2.05 8.69
N GLN A 16 -4.44 -2.30 7.45
CA GLN A 16 -4.94 -3.37 6.60
C GLN A 16 -4.80 -4.75 7.26
N ALA A 17 -3.68 -5.02 7.94
CA ALA A 17 -3.40 -6.32 8.52
C ALA A 17 -4.14 -6.58 9.84
N PHE A 18 -4.31 -5.54 10.68
CA PHE A 18 -4.80 -5.70 12.04
C PHE A 18 -6.23 -5.18 12.26
N ILE A 19 -6.62 -4.11 11.56
CA ILE A 19 -7.91 -3.43 11.76
C ILE A 19 -8.87 -3.73 10.59
N GLY A 20 -8.33 -3.91 9.38
CA GLY A 20 -9.13 -4.05 8.15
C GLY A 20 -9.78 -2.74 7.69
N SER A 21 -9.47 -1.61 8.35
CA SER A 21 -9.98 -0.28 7.99
C SER A 21 -9.21 0.40 6.87
N ALA A 22 -8.12 -0.21 6.38
CA ALA A 22 -7.36 0.26 5.25
C ALA A 22 -7.15 -0.85 4.21
N ARG A 23 -7.06 -0.49 2.94
CA ARG A 23 -6.65 -1.35 1.84
C ARG A 23 -5.55 -0.64 1.05
N VAL A 24 -4.45 -1.34 0.82
CA VAL A 24 -3.31 -0.86 0.06
C VAL A 24 -3.16 -1.72 -1.19
N SER A 25 -3.24 -1.09 -2.35
CA SER A 25 -3.19 -1.78 -3.64
C SER A 25 -2.34 -1.02 -4.66
N CYS A 26 -1.91 -1.73 -5.70
CA CYS A 26 -1.41 -1.15 -6.94
C CYS A 26 -2.27 -1.71 -8.11
N PRO A 27 -2.10 -1.22 -9.34
CA PRO A 27 -2.83 -1.75 -10.51
C PRO A 27 -2.70 -3.26 -10.69
N ILE A 28 -1.61 -3.86 -10.18
CA ILE A 28 -1.31 -5.29 -10.31
C ILE A 28 -2.01 -6.12 -9.21
N GLY A 29 -2.31 -5.54 -8.05
CA GLY A 29 -2.99 -6.26 -6.97
C GLY A 29 -2.84 -5.65 -5.57
N ASN A 30 -3.32 -6.38 -4.57
CA ASN A 30 -3.22 -5.98 -3.16
C ASN A 30 -1.80 -6.17 -2.62
N ILE A 31 -1.34 -5.19 -1.86
CA ILE A 31 0.03 -5.13 -1.33
C ILE A 31 0.00 -5.58 0.13
N VAL A 32 1.01 -6.36 0.53
CA VAL A 32 1.18 -6.81 1.93
C VAL A 32 2.43 -6.24 2.59
N ALA A 33 3.41 -5.78 1.80
CA ALA A 33 4.62 -5.13 2.32
C ALA A 33 5.16 -4.11 1.33
N ILE A 34 5.83 -3.07 1.84
CA ILE A 34 6.46 -2.01 1.05
C ILE A 34 7.89 -1.73 1.57
N ARG A 35 8.81 -1.38 0.68
CA ARG A 35 10.12 -0.82 1.04
C ARG A 35 10.65 0.10 -0.06
N ARG A 36 11.69 0.89 0.26
CA ARG A 36 12.50 1.58 -0.75
C ARG A 36 13.76 0.78 -1.03
N ARG A 37 14.12 0.66 -2.31
CA ARG A 37 15.38 0.06 -2.77
C ARG A 37 15.96 0.94 -3.88
N LYS A 38 17.19 1.45 -3.68
CA LYS A 38 17.87 2.35 -4.64
C LYS A 38 16.99 3.52 -5.12
N GLY A 39 16.27 4.17 -4.19
CA GLY A 39 15.37 5.29 -4.50
C GLY A 39 13.99 4.89 -5.06
N GLN A 40 13.81 3.66 -5.53
CA GLN A 40 12.53 3.17 -6.06
C GLN A 40 11.67 2.53 -4.97
N LEU A 41 10.35 2.70 -5.06
CA LEU A 41 9.40 1.98 -4.22
C LEU A 41 9.23 0.56 -4.77
N VAL A 42 9.27 -0.44 -3.89
CA VAL A 42 8.96 -1.82 -4.26
C VAL A 42 7.94 -2.41 -3.31
N ALA A 43 7.00 -3.16 -3.86
CA ALA A 43 5.87 -3.76 -3.17
C ALA A 43 5.91 -5.28 -3.24
N LEU A 44 5.50 -5.94 -2.16
CA LEU A 44 5.21 -7.37 -2.15
C LEU A 44 3.71 -7.55 -2.37
N ILE A 45 3.34 -8.16 -3.50
CA ILE A 45 1.95 -8.42 -3.86
C ILE A 45 1.49 -9.70 -3.19
N ARG A 46 0.29 -9.67 -2.60
CA ARG A 46 -0.31 -10.81 -1.90
C ARG A 46 -0.35 -12.04 -2.81
N GLY A 47 0.29 -13.13 -2.39
CA GLY A 47 0.31 -14.40 -3.12
C GLY A 47 1.38 -14.54 -4.21
N TRP A 48 2.15 -13.48 -4.50
CA TRP A 48 3.14 -13.52 -5.59
C TRP A 48 4.57 -13.85 -5.13
N GLY A 49 4.86 -13.75 -3.82
CA GLY A 49 6.15 -14.13 -3.24
C GLY A 49 7.37 -13.29 -3.66
N ARG A 50 7.21 -12.33 -4.58
CA ARG A 50 8.29 -11.50 -5.13
C ARG A 50 8.00 -10.00 -4.96
N TRP A 51 9.07 -9.22 -4.87
CA TRP A 51 9.02 -7.75 -4.85
C TRP A 51 8.94 -7.18 -6.27
N TYR A 52 8.00 -6.27 -6.49
CA TYR A 52 7.79 -5.58 -7.76
C TYR A 52 7.99 -4.08 -7.61
N PRO A 53 8.64 -3.42 -8.59
CA PRO A 53 8.70 -1.97 -8.63
C PRO A 53 7.30 -1.39 -8.82
N VAL A 54 7.02 -0.32 -8.09
CA VAL A 54 5.76 0.43 -8.22
C VAL A 54 6.08 1.91 -8.13
N ASP A 55 5.42 2.73 -8.94
CA ASP A 55 5.62 4.19 -8.91
C ASP A 55 4.88 4.83 -7.74
N SER A 56 3.68 4.32 -7.45
CA SER A 56 2.83 4.76 -6.34
C SER A 56 1.93 3.62 -5.89
N VAL A 57 1.35 3.77 -4.69
CA VAL A 57 0.32 2.85 -4.18
C VAL A 57 -0.95 3.58 -3.85
N ARG A 58 -2.07 2.92 -4.09
CA ARG A 58 -3.40 3.37 -3.73
C ARG A 58 -3.72 2.91 -2.32
N ILE A 59 -4.02 3.86 -1.45
CA ILE A 59 -4.51 3.63 -0.09
C ILE A 59 -5.98 4.02 -0.05
N GLU A 60 -6.81 3.10 0.42
CA GLU A 60 -8.24 3.28 0.65
C GLU A 60 -8.52 3.05 2.13
N TYR A 61 -9.32 3.90 2.77
CA TYR A 61 -9.71 3.73 4.16
C TYR A 61 -11.22 3.50 4.22
N ALA A 62 -11.65 2.39 4.84
CA ALA A 62 -13.05 2.13 5.15
C ALA A 62 -13.53 3.19 6.15
N GLY A 63 -14.46 4.04 5.73
CA GLY A 63 -14.94 5.19 6.51
C GLY A 63 -14.51 6.55 5.96
N ARG A 64 -13.65 6.61 4.93
CA ARG A 64 -13.30 7.87 4.25
C ARG A 64 -13.79 7.91 2.80
N ALA A 65 -15.01 7.41 2.59
CA ALA A 65 -15.85 8.01 1.57
C ALA A 65 -16.27 9.39 2.10
N LEU A 66 -15.64 10.44 1.56
CA LEU A 66 -16.18 11.80 1.49
C LEU A 66 -16.52 12.47 2.83
N LEU A 67 -15.49 13.04 3.47
CA LEU A 67 -15.63 14.44 3.89
C LEU A 67 -14.93 15.25 2.81
N SER A 68 -15.64 15.43 1.69
CA SER A 68 -15.41 16.46 0.69
C SER A 68 -15.84 17.82 1.23
#